data_AF-A0A212K3K7-F1
#
_entry.id   AF-A0A212K3K7-F1
#
_cell.length_a   1.000
_cell.length_b   1.000
_cell.length_c   1.000
_cell.angle_alpha   90.00
_cell.angle_beta   90.00
_cell.angle_gamma   90.00
#
_symmetry.space_group_name_H-M   'P 1'
#
loop_
_entity.id
_entity.type
_entity.pdbx_description
1 polymer ?
#
loop_
_entity_poly.entity_id
_entity_poly.type
_entity_poly.pdbx_seq_one_letter_code
_entity_poly.pdbx_strand_id
1 'polypeptide(L)' 'MLAISRRWFPQMEPSEESMGEALWLEKDYWEKMAIAVANGIAQAFKG' A
#
# COMPACT_ATOMS: atom_id res chain seq x y z
N MET A 1 9.43 4.99 -9.21
CA MET A 1 9.84 4.11 -8.09
C MET A 1 10.42 4.86 -6.91
N LEU A 2 11.36 5.80 -7.10
CA LEU A 2 11.93 6.62 -6.02
C LEU A 2 10.91 7.27 -5.06
N ALA A 3 9.82 7.84 -5.58
CA ALA A 3 8.79 8.45 -4.72
C ALA A 3 8.06 7.42 -3.84
N ILE A 4 7.81 6.22 -4.36
CA ILE A 4 7.15 5.12 -3.63
C ILE A 4 8.13 4.56 -2.58
N SER A 5 9.39 4.35 -2.95
CA SER A 5 10.44 3.92 -2.03
C SER A 5 10.62 4.89 -0.87
N ARG A 6 10.66 6.21 -1.11
CA ARG A 6 10.73 7.21 -0.03
C ARG A 6 9.48 7.28 0.85
N ARG A 7 8.30 6.96 0.32
CA ARG A 7 7.05 6.89 1.10
C ARG A 7 7.09 5.73 2.10
N TRP A 8 7.54 4.56 1.67
CA TRP A 8 7.57 3.35 2.50
C TRP A 8 8.84 3.24 3.36
N PHE A 9 9.98 3.71 2.84
CA PHE A 9 11.29 3.64 3.48
C PHE A 9 11.98 5.01 3.48
N PRO A 10 11.51 5.99 4.28
CA PRO A 10 12.02 7.36 4.23
C PRO A 10 13.48 7.52 4.68
N GLN A 11 14.00 6.57 5.47
CA GLN A 11 15.37 6.59 5.99
C GLN A 11 16.31 5.61 5.25
N MET A 12 15.79 4.85 4.29
CA MET A 12 16.57 3.85 3.55
C MET A 12 17.05 4.44 2.24
N GLU A 13 18.31 4.19 1.89
CA GLU A 13 18.81 4.57 0.57
C GLU A 13 18.08 3.79 -0.53
N PRO A 14 17.68 4.44 -1.63
CA PRO A 14 17.03 3.77 -2.75
C PRO A 14 17.99 2.79 -3.44
N SER A 15 17.67 1.50 -3.35
CA SER A 15 18.31 0.42 -4.11
C SER A 15 17.25 -0.30 -4.96
N GLU A 16 17.66 -1.13 -5.90
CA GLU A 16 16.72 -1.92 -6.71
C GLU A 16 15.83 -2.81 -5.83
N GLU A 17 16.41 -3.40 -4.79
CA GLU A 17 15.71 -4.21 -3.79
C GLU A 17 14.70 -3.37 -2.98
N SER A 18 15.12 -2.24 -2.40
CA SER A 18 14.23 -1.41 -1.58
C SER A 18 13.12 -0.76 -2.41
N MET A 19 13.39 -0.46 -3.68
CA MET A 19 12.37 0.01 -4.62
C MET A 19 11.39 -1.09 -5.02
N GLY A 20 11.85 -2.33 -5.20
CA GLY A 20 11.01 -3.49 -5.48
C GLY A 20 10.09 -3.82 -4.31
N GLU A 21 10.63 -3.83 -3.09
CA GLU A 21 9.85 -4.05 -1.86
C GLU A 21 8.80 -2.95 -1.66
N ALA A 22 9.17 -1.69 -1.85
CA ALA A 22 8.23 -0.58 -1.73
C ALA A 22 7.11 -0.65 -2.78
N LEU A 23 7.40 -1.13 -3.99
CA LEU A 23 6.38 -1.35 -5.01
C LEU A 23 5.40 -2.45 -4.62
N TRP A 24 5.91 -3.54 -4.03
CA TRP A 24 5.06 -4.61 -3.50
C TRP A 24 4.16 -4.11 -2.38
N LEU A 25 4.70 -3.35 -1.42
CA LEU A 25 3.93 -2.75 -0.33
C LEU A 25 2.85 -1.78 -0.82
N GLU A 26 3.16 -0.95 -1.82
CA GLU A 26 2.18 -0.05 -2.41
C GLU A 26 1.00 -0.82 -3.02
N LYS A 27 1.27 -1.91 -3.74
CA LYS A 27 0.22 -2.75 -4.34
C LYS A 27 -0.64 -3.42 -3.26
N ASP A 28 0.00 -4.06 -2.28
CA ASP A 28 -0.68 -4.73 -1.17
C ASP A 28 -1.55 -3.74 -0.36
N TYR A 29 -1.06 -2.52 -0.12
CA TYR A 29 -1.83 -1.45 0.53
C TYR A 29 -3.13 -1.14 -0.22
N TRP A 30 -3.07 -0.93 -1.54
CA TRP A 30 -4.26 -0.59 -2.32
C TRP A 30 -5.25 -1.75 -2.43
N GLU A 31 -4.76 -2.99 -2.52
CA GLU A 31 -5.61 -4.19 -2.48
C GLU A 31 -6.37 -4.29 -1.15
N LYS A 32 -5.67 -4.14 -0.02
CA LYS A 32 -6.29 -4.15 1.31
C LYS A 32 -7.22 -2.97 1.52
N MET A 33 -6.88 -1.79 1.01
CA MET A 33 -7.73 -0.61 1.08
C MET A 33 -9.05 -0.83 0.35
N ALA A 34 -9.02 -1.41 -0.86
CA ALA A 34 -10.22 -1.74 -1.61
C ALA A 34 -11.13 -2.73 -0.84
N ILE A 35 -10.55 -3.76 -0.23
CA ILE A 35 -11.29 -4.72 0.61
C ILE A 35 -11.88 -4.03 1.83
N ALA A 36 -11.10 -3.20 2.53
CA ALA A 36 -11.56 -2.48 3.72
C ALA A 36 -12.74 -1.55 3.40
N VAL A 37 -12.67 -0.82 2.29
CA VAL A 37 -13.77 0.04 1.82
C VAL A 37 -15.01 -0.78 1.48
N ALA A 38 -14.86 -1.87 0.72
CA ALA A 38 -15.98 -2.74 0.36
C ALA A 38 -16.66 -3.34 1.61
N ASN A 39 -15.88 -3.81 2.58
CA ASN A 39 -16.39 -4.34 3.84
C ASN A 39 -17.08 -3.25 4.67
N GLY A 40 -16.52 -2.04 4.73
CA GLY A 40 -17.13 -0.90 5.41
C GLY A 40 -18.48 -0.51 4.81
N ILE A 41 -18.58 -0.46 3.49
CA ILE A 41 -19.84 -0.24 2.76
C ILE A 41 -20.84 -1.35 3.08
N ALA A 42 -20.43 -2.61 2.95
CA ALA A 42 -21.31 -3.75 3.23
C ALA A 42 -21.82 -3.74 4.67
N GLN A 43 -20.98 -3.37 5.64
CA GLN A 43 -21.35 -3.23 7.04
C GLN A 43 -22.35 -2.09 7.26
N ALA A 44 -22.13 -0.93 6.63
CA ALA A 44 -23.01 0.23 6.77
C ALA A 44 -24.43 -0.04 6.24
N PHE A 45 -24.56 -0.89 5.22
CA PHE A 45 -25.85 -1.23 4.60
C PHE A 45 -26.44 -2.57 5.06
N LYS A 46 -25.78 -3.31 5.97
CA LYS A 46 -26.28 -4.62 6.43
C LYS A 46 -27.33 -4.55 7.55
N GLY A 47 -27.47 -3.42 8.25
CA GLY A 47 -28.40 -3.29 9.38
C GLY A 47 -27.89 -3.99 10.63
#